data_AF-X0UVK4-F1
#
_entry.id   AF-X0UVK4-F1
#
_cell.length_a   1.000
_cell.length_b   1.000
_cell.length_c   1.000
_cell.angle_alpha   90.00
_cell.angle_beta   90.00
_cell.angle_gamma   90.00
#
_symmetry.space_group_name_H-M   'P 1'
#
loop_
_entity.id
_entity.type
_entity.pdbx_description
1 polymer ?
#
loop_
_entity_poly.entity_id
_entity_poly.type
_entity_poly.pdbx_seq_one_letter_code
_entity_poly.pdbx_strand_id
1 'polypeptide(L)'
;GQVGDSSRRVGRCTLRITDTKVGRASLLGKLLDVLKLTEPRDFVFEQILVDSYIKHNRLFFEQVDLSGRTVAFNGSGWMDLRDQSLDLTLTARGRRGAGAEPSVLQSLTEGLGSAVVRMEVTGNVHDPVVTTRTLPVIEDTLEILGTRP
;
A
#
# COMPACT_ATOMS: atom_id res chain seq x y z
N GLY A 1 -14.30 -14.65 -29.26
CA GLY A 1 -13.05 -13.94 -28.88
C GLY A 1 -11.87 -14.81 -29.23
N GLN A 2 -10.74 -14.24 -29.68
CA GLN A 2 -9.51 -15.00 -29.91
C GLN A 2 -8.67 -15.02 -28.64
N VAL A 3 -8.21 -16.21 -28.27
CA VAL A 3 -7.26 -16.41 -27.17
C VAL A 3 -5.93 -15.78 -27.56
N GLY A 4 -5.33 -14.99 -26.66
CA GLY A 4 -3.99 -14.40 -26.86
C GLY A 4 -3.97 -12.93 -27.32
N ASP A 5 -5.10 -12.38 -27.75
CA ASP A 5 -5.20 -10.97 -28.16
C ASP A 5 -5.13 -10.04 -26.93
N SER A 6 -4.00 -9.35 -26.76
CA SER A 6 -3.77 -8.42 -25.65
C SER A 6 -4.73 -7.23 -25.64
N SER A 7 -5.32 -6.87 -26.78
CA SER A 7 -6.30 -5.77 -26.86
C SER A 7 -7.66 -6.13 -26.29
N ARG A 8 -7.89 -7.41 -25.95
CA ARG A 8 -9.15 -7.89 -25.38
C ARG A 8 -8.99 -8.52 -23.99
N ARG A 9 -7.83 -8.34 -23.37
CA ARG A 9 -7.56 -8.83 -22.01
C ARG A 9 -8.44 -8.09 -21.01
N VAL A 10 -9.33 -8.83 -20.37
CA VAL A 10 -10.09 -8.38 -19.21
C VAL A 10 -10.07 -9.51 -18.19
N GLY A 11 -9.83 -9.17 -16.93
CA GLY A 11 -9.85 -10.13 -15.83
C GLY A 11 -9.85 -9.40 -14.51
N ARG A 12 -10.45 -10.01 -13.49
CA ARG A 12 -10.43 -9.50 -12.12
C ARG A 12 -9.66 -10.48 -11.25
N CYS A 13 -8.86 -9.95 -10.33
CA CYS A 13 -8.09 -10.75 -9.39
C CYS A 13 -8.22 -10.12 -8.00
N THR A 14 -8.67 -10.94 -7.05
CA THR A 14 -8.65 -10.63 -5.62
C THR A 14 -7.66 -11.59 -4.96
N LEU A 15 -6.65 -11.02 -4.31
CA LEU A 15 -5.59 -11.75 -3.65
C LEU A 15 -5.67 -11.47 -2.15
N ARG A 16 -5.66 -12.54 -1.36
CA ARG A 16 -5.47 -12.48 0.10
C ARG A 16 -4.32 -13.41 0.46
N ILE A 17 -3.27 -12.86 1.05
CA ILE A 17 -2.13 -13.62 1.56
C ILE A 17 -1.98 -13.30 3.05
N THR A 18 -1.72 -14.31 3.88
CA THR A 18 -1.45 -14.15 5.31
C THR A 18 -0.01 -14.56 5.62
N ASP A 19 0.54 -14.08 6.73
CA ASP A 19 1.84 -14.47 7.27
C ASP A 19 3.00 -14.35 6.26
N THR A 20 3.05 -13.23 5.54
CA THR A 20 4.00 -13.02 4.44
C THR A 20 5.32 -12.44 4.93
N LYS A 21 6.40 -13.20 4.74
CA LYS A 21 7.77 -12.69 4.88
C LYS A 21 8.18 -11.94 3.62
N VAL A 22 8.60 -10.68 3.78
CA VAL A 22 8.97 -9.83 2.65
C VAL A 22 10.44 -10.03 2.28
N GLY A 23 10.70 -10.44 1.04
CA GLY A 23 12.06 -10.49 0.51
C GLY A 23 12.61 -9.09 0.22
N ARG A 24 13.88 -8.83 0.57
CA ARG A 24 14.53 -7.51 0.41
C ARG A 24 14.54 -7.00 -1.04
N ALA A 25 14.74 -7.88 -2.00
CA ALA A 25 14.77 -7.51 -3.42
C ALA A 25 13.38 -7.28 -4.03
N SER A 26 12.29 -7.54 -3.28
CA SER A 26 10.93 -7.29 -3.75
C SER A 26 10.58 -5.81 -3.72
N LEU A 27 9.56 -5.41 -4.47
CA LEU A 27 8.97 -4.07 -4.41
C LEU A 27 8.65 -3.66 -2.95
N LEU A 28 8.02 -4.56 -2.19
CA LEU A 28 7.67 -4.32 -0.79
C LEU A 28 8.91 -4.10 0.09
N GLY A 29 10.00 -4.84 -0.16
CA GLY A 29 11.27 -4.64 0.53
C GLY A 29 11.83 -3.24 0.31
N LYS A 30 11.85 -2.78 -0.95
CA LYS A 30 12.29 -1.41 -1.31
C LYS A 30 11.44 -0.33 -0.62
N LEU A 31 10.13 -0.52 -0.49
CA LEU A 31 9.25 0.43 0.20
C LEU A 31 9.57 0.53 1.70
N LEU A 32 9.84 -0.61 2.35
CA LEU A 32 10.22 -0.66 3.77
C LEU A 32 11.57 0.03 4.01
N ASP A 33 12.54 -0.16 3.12
CA ASP A 33 13.85 0.48 3.20
C ASP A 33 13.77 2.02 3.15
N VAL A 34 12.88 2.56 2.31
CA VAL A 34 12.66 4.02 2.17
C VAL A 34 12.15 4.65 3.48
N LEU A 35 11.32 3.92 4.24
CA LEU A 35 10.81 4.38 5.53
C LEU A 35 11.86 4.28 6.66
N LYS A 36 13.06 3.76 6.39
CA LYS A 36 14.15 3.57 7.37
C LYS A 36 13.69 2.86 8.63
N LEU A 37 12.72 1.95 8.52
CA LEU A 37 12.22 1.18 9.65
C LEU A 37 13.39 0.37 10.24
N THR A 38 13.65 0.61 11.53
CA THR A 38 14.91 0.24 12.20
C THR A 38 15.01 -1.25 12.54
N GLU A 39 13.98 -2.04 12.22
CA GLU A 39 13.94 -3.47 12.52
C GLU A 39 14.61 -4.32 11.43
N PRO A 40 15.68 -5.07 11.75
CA PRO A 40 16.45 -5.78 10.75
C PRO A 40 15.89 -7.18 10.45
N ARG A 41 15.92 -7.51 9.15
CA ARG A 41 16.03 -8.85 8.52
C ARG A 41 14.77 -9.58 8.09
N ASP A 42 13.63 -9.51 8.78
CA ASP A 42 12.44 -10.29 8.41
C ASP A 42 11.13 -9.52 8.67
N PHE A 43 10.84 -8.51 7.85
CA PHE A 43 9.54 -7.86 7.94
C PHE A 43 8.42 -8.83 7.57
N VAL A 44 7.40 -8.93 8.43
CA VAL A 44 6.23 -9.79 8.23
C VAL A 44 4.97 -8.95 8.12
N PHE A 45 4.28 -9.06 6.98
CA PHE A 45 2.89 -8.65 6.88
C PHE A 45 2.00 -9.78 7.41
N GLU A 46 1.16 -9.46 8.38
CA GLU A 46 0.13 -10.36 8.87
C GLU A 46 -0.89 -10.65 7.75
N GLN A 47 -1.19 -9.63 6.93
CA GLN A 47 -2.14 -9.74 5.84
C GLN A 47 -1.77 -8.83 4.66
N ILE A 48 -1.97 -9.35 3.46
CA ILE A 48 -1.92 -8.62 2.19
C ILE A 48 -3.26 -8.84 1.49
N LEU A 49 -3.97 -7.76 1.19
CA LEU A 49 -5.14 -7.74 0.34
C LEU A 49 -4.84 -6.93 -0.91
N VAL A 50 -5.14 -7.50 -2.07
CA VAL A 50 -5.09 -6.77 -3.34
C VAL A 50 -6.34 -7.06 -4.14
N ASP A 51 -7.10 -6.01 -4.44
CA ASP A 51 -8.17 -6.05 -5.43
C ASP A 51 -7.68 -5.35 -6.70
N SER A 52 -7.77 -6.07 -7.80
CA SER A 52 -7.23 -5.61 -9.08
C SER A 52 -8.03 -6.11 -10.27
N TYR A 53 -7.88 -5.40 -11.38
CA TYR A 53 -8.37 -5.87 -12.66
C TYR A 53 -7.39 -5.52 -13.79
N ILE A 54 -7.42 -6.32 -14.84
CA ILE A 54 -6.69 -6.06 -16.07
C ILE A 54 -7.69 -5.52 -17.10
N LYS A 55 -7.28 -4.49 -17.84
CA LYS A 55 -7.97 -4.02 -19.04
C LYS A 55 -6.92 -3.69 -20.10
N HIS A 56 -6.94 -4.42 -21.22
CA HIS A 56 -5.88 -4.40 -22.24
C HIS A 56 -4.51 -4.76 -21.63
N ASN A 57 -3.53 -3.87 -21.78
CA ASN A 57 -2.18 -4.00 -21.23
C ASN A 57 -2.00 -3.25 -19.92
N ARG A 58 -3.06 -2.94 -19.18
CA ARG A 58 -2.94 -2.25 -17.90
C ARG A 58 -3.58 -3.08 -16.79
N LEU A 59 -2.80 -3.32 -15.74
CA LEU A 59 -3.26 -3.80 -14.45
C LEU A 59 -3.62 -2.58 -13.61
N PHE A 60 -4.82 -2.56 -13.07
CA PHE A 60 -5.30 -1.54 -12.15
C PHE A 60 -5.39 -2.16 -10.77
N PHE A 61 -4.72 -1.55 -9.80
CA PHE A 61 -4.84 -1.88 -8.39
C PHE A 61 -5.92 -0.95 -7.82
N GLU A 62 -7.13 -1.48 -7.67
CA GLU A 62 -8.23 -0.74 -7.04
C GLU A 62 -7.98 -0.56 -5.56
N GLN A 63 -7.45 -1.60 -4.92
CA GLN A 63 -7.08 -1.59 -3.52
C GLN A 63 -5.83 -2.42 -3.31
N VAL A 64 -4.85 -1.84 -2.63
CA VAL A 64 -3.71 -2.53 -2.01
C VAL A 64 -3.79 -2.23 -0.54
N ASP A 65 -3.89 -3.25 0.31
CA ASP A 65 -3.90 -3.11 1.76
C ASP A 65 -2.97 -4.13 2.41
N LEU A 66 -1.91 -3.64 3.05
CA LEU A 66 -0.87 -4.43 3.70
C LEU A 66 -0.92 -4.12 5.20
N SER A 67 -1.19 -5.13 6.01
CA SER A 67 -1.25 -5.02 7.48
C SER A 67 -0.04 -5.69 8.10
N GLY A 68 0.72 -4.96 8.91
CA GLY A 68 1.85 -5.47 9.65
C GLY A 68 1.89 -4.93 11.08
N ARG A 69 2.72 -5.56 11.92
CA ARG A 69 2.83 -5.22 13.35
C ARG A 69 3.43 -3.83 13.61
N THR A 70 4.24 -3.32 12.69
CA THR A 70 4.96 -2.04 12.87
C THR A 70 4.58 -0.99 11.83
N VAL A 71 4.12 -1.40 10.64
CA VAL A 71 3.61 -0.50 9.61
C VAL A 71 2.48 -1.17 8.85
N ALA A 72 1.52 -0.36 8.43
CA ALA A 72 0.52 -0.74 7.46
C ALA A 72 0.57 0.21 6.25
N PHE A 73 0.27 -0.34 5.07
CA PHE A 73 0.19 0.41 3.82
C PHE A 73 -1.20 0.26 3.23
N ASN A 74 -1.76 1.34 2.70
CA ASN A 74 -2.98 1.27 1.89
C ASN A 74 -2.88 2.17 0.67
N GLY A 75 -3.46 1.77 -0.45
CA GLY A 75 -3.43 2.61 -1.64
C GLY A 75 -3.96 1.94 -2.90
N SER A 76 -3.62 2.54 -4.04
CA SER A 76 -4.16 2.20 -5.34
C SER A 76 -3.27 2.74 -6.44
N GLY A 77 -3.40 2.21 -7.65
CA GLY A 77 -2.56 2.62 -8.77
C GLY A 77 -2.76 1.76 -10.01
N TRP A 78 -1.79 1.78 -10.90
CA TRP A 78 -1.80 0.96 -12.10
C TRP A 78 -0.39 0.57 -12.54
N MET A 79 -0.30 -0.45 -13.39
CA MET A 79 0.93 -0.90 -14.04
C MET A 79 0.66 -1.21 -15.51
N ASP A 80 1.48 -0.72 -16.43
CA ASP A 80 1.47 -1.20 -17.82
C ASP A 80 2.20 -2.55 -17.88
N LEU A 81 1.51 -3.56 -18.38
CA LEU A 81 1.97 -4.94 -18.44
C LEU A 81 2.98 -5.19 -19.56
N ARG A 82 3.19 -4.24 -20.48
CA ARG A 82 4.17 -4.38 -21.58
C ARG A 82 5.56 -3.99 -21.13
N ASP A 83 5.70 -2.82 -20.52
CA ASP A 83 6.98 -2.26 -20.09
C ASP A 83 7.20 -2.34 -18.57
N GLN A 84 6.19 -2.85 -17.86
CA GLN A 84 6.19 -2.99 -16.40
C GLN A 84 6.37 -1.66 -15.67
N SER A 85 5.98 -0.54 -16.31
CA SER A 85 5.89 0.77 -15.67
C SER A 85 4.74 0.79 -14.67
N LEU A 86 5.02 1.23 -13.46
CA LEU A 86 4.13 1.30 -12.33
C LEU A 86 3.89 2.77 -11.97
N ASP A 87 2.67 3.09 -11.56
CA ASP A 87 2.31 4.30 -10.84
C ASP A 87 1.38 3.88 -9.70
N LEU A 88 1.91 3.88 -8.49
CA LEU A 88 1.23 3.42 -7.29
C LEU A 88 1.39 4.47 -6.20
N THR A 89 0.26 4.93 -5.68
CA THR A 89 0.24 5.74 -4.46
C THR A 89 -0.06 4.82 -3.28
N LEU A 90 0.79 4.89 -2.26
CA LEU A 90 0.55 4.23 -0.97
C LEU A 90 0.56 5.27 0.15
N THR A 91 -0.24 5.03 1.17
CA THR A 91 -0.18 5.71 2.46
C THR A 91 0.37 4.71 3.46
N ALA A 92 1.52 5.02 4.04
CA ALA A 92 2.10 4.30 5.16
C ALA A 92 1.68 4.97 6.47
N ARG A 93 1.27 4.15 7.43
CA ARG A 93 0.88 4.55 8.78
C ARG A 93 1.42 3.55 9.79
N GLY A 94 1.42 3.93 11.06
CA GLY A 94 1.77 3.04 12.17
C GLY A 94 0.91 1.77 12.22
N ARG A 95 1.13 0.96 13.26
CA ARG A 95 0.51 -0.37 13.41
C ARG A 95 -1.00 -0.36 13.15
N ARG A 96 -1.48 -1.33 12.38
CA ARG A 96 -2.90 -1.67 12.25
C ARG A 96 -3.08 -3.18 12.24
N GLY A 97 -3.91 -3.69 13.17
CA GLY A 97 -4.25 -5.12 13.21
C GLY A 97 -5.05 -5.56 11.98
N ALA A 98 -4.80 -6.78 11.51
CA ALA A 98 -5.54 -7.39 10.41
C ALA A 98 -7.06 -7.38 10.71
N GLY A 99 -7.85 -6.77 9.80
CA GLY A 99 -9.31 -6.69 9.91
C GLY A 99 -9.88 -5.35 10.39
N ALA A 100 -9.07 -4.41 10.87
CA ALA A 100 -9.55 -3.04 11.12
C ALA A 100 -9.81 -2.34 9.78
N GLU A 101 -10.98 -1.74 9.57
CA GLU A 101 -11.22 -0.97 8.34
C GLU A 101 -10.17 0.15 8.17
N PRO A 102 -9.89 0.60 6.93
CA PRO A 102 -9.11 1.82 6.70
C PRO A 102 -9.86 3.06 7.20
N SER A 103 -10.11 3.17 8.50
CA SER A 103 -10.65 4.38 9.09
C SER A 103 -9.59 5.47 9.05
N VAL A 104 -10.02 6.68 8.70
CA VAL A 104 -9.18 7.88 8.58
C VAL A 104 -8.55 8.29 9.93
N LEU A 105 -9.06 7.77 11.06
CA LEU A 105 -8.79 8.35 12.39
C LEU A 105 -8.55 7.36 13.56
N GLN A 106 -8.03 6.14 13.36
CA GLN A 106 -7.67 5.29 14.52
C GLN A 106 -6.25 4.73 14.53
N SER A 107 -5.57 5.11 15.62
CA SER A 107 -4.38 4.53 16.27
C SER A 107 -3.03 4.66 15.56
N LEU A 108 -2.46 5.86 15.72
CA LEU A 108 -1.05 6.17 15.55
C LEU A 108 -0.26 5.73 16.79
N THR A 109 0.23 4.49 16.83
CA THR A 109 1.27 4.15 17.81
C THR A 109 2.26 3.11 17.28
N GLU A 110 3.53 3.50 17.44
CA GLU A 110 4.82 2.79 17.35
C GLU A 110 5.26 2.20 15.99
N GLY A 111 6.35 2.78 15.47
CA GLY A 111 7.04 2.37 14.23
C GLY A 111 7.46 3.56 13.35
N LEU A 112 6.55 4.51 13.11
CA LEU A 112 6.75 5.68 12.22
C LEU A 112 6.65 7.04 12.95
N GLY A 113 6.55 7.06 14.28
CA GLY A 113 6.02 8.22 15.00
C GLY A 113 4.54 8.45 14.64
N SER A 114 3.90 9.49 15.15
CA SER A 114 2.52 9.86 14.77
C SER A 114 2.36 10.29 13.30
N ALA A 115 3.37 10.08 12.46
CA ALA A 115 3.42 10.53 11.09
C ALA A 115 2.67 9.57 10.15
N VAL A 116 1.83 10.16 9.30
CA VAL A 116 1.28 9.51 8.10
C VAL A 116 2.16 9.90 6.92
N VAL A 117 2.65 8.92 6.16
CA VAL A 117 3.54 9.16 5.02
C VAL A 117 2.85 8.74 3.74
N ARG A 118 2.72 9.66 2.78
CA ARG A 118 2.34 9.34 1.40
C ARG A 118 3.60 8.94 0.62
N MET A 119 3.51 7.83 -0.10
CA MET A 119 4.54 7.30 -0.95
C MET A 119 4.03 7.29 -2.39
N GLU A 120 4.76 7.92 -3.29
CA GLU A 120 4.50 7.87 -4.73
C GLU A 120 5.57 6.98 -5.35
N VAL A 121 5.14 5.84 -5.87
CA VAL A 121 5.98 4.77 -6.41
C VAL A 121 5.80 4.76 -7.91
N THR A 122 6.83 5.18 -8.64
CA THR A 122 6.79 5.30 -10.10
C THR A 122 7.96 4.58 -10.76
N GLY A 123 7.95 4.41 -12.08
CA GLY A 123 9.04 3.76 -12.83
C GLY A 123 8.82 2.27 -13.01
N ASN A 124 9.88 1.50 -13.29
CA ASN A 124 9.74 0.06 -13.57
C ASN A 124 9.53 -0.71 -12.25
N VAL A 125 8.66 -1.72 -12.24
CA VAL A 125 8.35 -2.52 -11.03
C VAL A 125 9.58 -3.18 -10.39
N HIS A 126 10.61 -3.49 -11.19
CA HIS A 126 11.87 -4.07 -10.72
C HIS A 126 12.87 -3.01 -10.25
N ASP A 127 12.75 -1.76 -10.71
CA ASP A 127 13.57 -0.64 -10.28
C ASP A 127 12.74 0.65 -10.12
N PRO A 128 11.90 0.70 -9.06
CA PRO A 128 10.98 1.80 -8.85
C PRO A 128 11.70 3.00 -8.22
N VAL A 129 11.24 4.20 -8.58
CA VAL A 129 11.56 5.45 -7.90
C VAL A 129 10.46 5.72 -6.89
N VAL A 130 10.84 5.84 -5.62
CA VAL A 130 9.92 6.09 -4.51
C VAL A 130 10.17 7.48 -3.97
N THR A 131 9.12 8.31 -3.94
CA THR A 131 9.16 9.61 -3.27
C THR A 131 8.20 9.61 -2.09
N THR A 132 8.61 10.24 -0.99
CA THR A 132 7.84 10.28 0.26
C THR A 132 7.47 11.69 0.64
N ARG A 133 6.24 11.89 1.11
CA ARG A 133 5.76 13.16 1.67
C ARG A 133 5.04 12.88 2.98
N THR A 134 5.48 13.52 4.05
CA THR A 134 4.72 13.50 5.31
C THR A 134 3.42 14.26 5.12
N LEU A 135 2.30 13.63 5.48
CA LEU A 135 0.99 14.28 5.44
C LEU A 135 0.76 15.04 6.75
N PRO A 136 0.18 16.25 6.69
CA PRO A 136 -0.22 16.96 7.90
C PRO A 136 -1.29 16.16 8.64
N VAL A 137 -1.11 15.98 9.94
CA VAL A 137 -2.15 15.42 10.82
C VAL A 137 -3.11 16.56 11.12
N ILE A 138 -4.36 16.47 10.64
CA ILE A 138 -5.40 17.41 11.03
C ILE A 138 -5.99 16.90 12.34
N GLU A 139 -5.58 17.51 13.45
CA GLU A 139 -6.10 17.22 14.80
C GLU A 139 -7.49 17.86 15.02
N ASP A 140 -7.88 18.83 14.19
CA ASP A 140 -8.93 19.83 14.45
C ASP A 140 -10.40 19.42 14.18
N THR A 141 -10.74 18.13 14.04
CA THR A 141 -12.15 17.74 13.77
C THR A 141 -12.83 16.95 14.88
N LEU A 142 -12.15 16.70 16.01
CA LEU A 142 -12.74 15.95 17.13
C LEU A 142 -13.34 16.82 18.25
N GLU A 143 -13.05 18.13 18.30
CA GLU A 143 -13.66 19.01 19.32
C GLU A 143 -15.09 19.45 18.97
N ILE A 144 -15.49 19.41 17.70
CA ILE A 144 -16.80 19.95 17.27
C ILE A 144 -17.97 18.97 17.51
N LEU A 145 -17.68 17.68 17.73
CA LEU A 145 -18.71 16.67 18.02
C LEU A 145 -18.83 16.32 19.51
N GLY A 146 -18.01 16.95 20.36
CA GLY A 146 -18.07 16.83 21.82
C GLY A 146 -18.94 17.91 22.46
N THR A 147 -20.15 18.17 21.95
CA THR A 147 -21.15 18.89 22.74
C THR A 147 -22.00 17.89 23.52
N ARG A 148 -21.86 17.89 24.84
CA ARG A 148 -23.00 18.23 25.73
C ARG A 148 -22.54 18.48 27.18
N PRO A 149 -23.13 19.48 27.86
CA PRO A 149 -22.93 19.78 29.28
C PRO A 149 -23.57 18.72 30.20
#